data_AF-A0A177QTN1-F1
#
_entry.id   AF-A0A177QTN1-F1
#
_cell.length_a   1.000
_cell.length_b   1.000
_cell.length_c   1.000
_cell.angle_alpha   90.00
_cell.angle_beta   90.00
_cell.angle_gamma   90.00
#
_symmetry.space_group_name_H-M   'P 1'
#
loop_
_entity.id
_entity.type
_entity.pdbx_description
1 polymer ?
#
loop_
_entity_poly.entity_id
_entity_poly.type
_entity_poly.pdbx_seq_one_letter_code
_entity_poly.pdbx_strand_id
1 'polypeptide(L)'
;MKKKIAVVLVLALAGGCSGAGRFDPEVVEKRDSGTAANPMVQEGYVPPMDERRKVSEQDCSGPVDIAAGNLKCKGEPTAAERRAQEEAERQRQLAAERRARMEEAERQARAQREAEERAERERLERERAAQLAAEEAARKAQAAEEERLAAERMAREERERQEKLAVEARAAQLAEQQAREAAERERQRLEEEWLAGRALLEKFAATYGKNEKFKDVAEPINGFLDKTR
;
A
#
# COMPACT_ATOMS: atom_id res chain seq x y z
N MET A 1 -21.23 -15.50 22.47
CA MET A 1 -20.67 -15.84 23.79
C MET A 1 -19.68 -14.76 24.21
N LYS A 2 -19.81 -14.24 25.44
CA LYS A 2 -18.83 -13.52 26.28
C LYS A 2 -18.19 -12.24 25.67
N LYS A 3 -18.70 -11.04 26.02
CA LYS A 3 -18.31 -10.18 27.18
C LYS A 3 -16.94 -9.50 26.95
N LYS A 4 -16.92 -8.20 26.61
CA LYS A 4 -16.72 -7.06 27.53
C LYS A 4 -15.40 -7.10 28.31
N ILE A 5 -14.42 -6.25 27.94
CA ILE A 5 -13.38 -5.64 28.81
C ILE A 5 -13.00 -4.30 28.13
N ALA A 6 -13.60 -3.15 28.50
CA ALA A 6 -13.09 -2.15 29.48
C ALA A 6 -11.73 -1.56 29.04
N VAL A 7 -11.60 -0.31 28.56
CA VAL A 7 -11.76 1.01 29.23
C VAL A 7 -11.05 1.06 30.59
N VAL A 8 -10.34 2.17 30.85
CA VAL A 8 -9.52 2.57 32.02
C VAL A 8 -8.02 2.34 31.71
N LEU A 9 -7.13 3.36 31.62
CA LEU A 9 -6.85 4.35 32.66
C LEU A 9 -6.17 5.61 32.07
N VAL A 10 -6.86 6.74 32.18
CA VAL A 10 -6.32 8.11 32.11
C VAL A 10 -6.18 8.58 33.57
N LEU A 11 -5.16 9.41 33.85
CA LEU A 11 -4.85 10.16 35.09
C LEU A 11 -3.94 9.49 36.14
N ALA A 12 -2.69 9.99 36.20
CA ALA A 12 -1.93 10.14 37.44
C ALA A 12 -0.90 11.29 37.28
N LEU A 13 -1.39 12.54 37.34
CA LEU A 13 -0.61 13.76 37.55
C LEU A 13 -1.30 14.50 38.71
N ALA A 14 -0.75 14.35 39.92
CA ALA A 14 -0.87 15.24 41.08
C ALA A 14 -0.72 14.41 42.37
N GLY A 15 0.30 14.73 43.18
CA GLY A 15 0.34 14.27 44.57
C GLY A 15 1.74 14.19 45.18
N GLY A 16 2.13 15.24 45.91
CA GLY A 16 2.89 15.04 47.14
C GLY A 16 4.39 15.33 47.13
N CYS A 17 4.79 16.60 47.03
CA CYS A 17 5.98 17.09 47.73
C CYS A 17 5.54 17.60 49.11
N SER A 18 5.60 16.73 50.12
CA SER A 18 5.50 17.12 51.54
C SER A 18 6.30 16.15 52.40
N GLY A 19 7.34 16.66 53.03
CA GLY A 19 8.24 15.94 53.94
C GLY A 19 9.34 16.90 54.38
N ALA A 20 9.01 17.94 55.13
CA ALA A 20 8.96 17.92 56.59
C ALA A 20 10.36 17.75 57.19
N GLY A 21 10.95 18.90 57.53
CA GLY A 21 12.18 18.99 58.31
C GLY A 21 12.01 18.37 59.70
N ARG A 22 13.07 17.69 60.14
CA ARG A 22 13.31 17.40 61.55
C ARG A 22 14.36 18.38 62.04
N PHE A 23 13.91 19.41 62.73
CA PHE A 23 14.75 20.22 63.60
C PHE A 23 14.32 19.87 65.03
N ASP A 24 15.15 19.09 65.72
CA ASP A 24 14.93 18.65 67.10
C ASP A 24 15.11 19.84 68.06
N PRO A 25 14.09 20.22 68.85
CA PRO A 25 14.18 21.35 69.78
C PRO A 25 14.76 21.01 71.17
N GLU A 26 15.24 19.78 71.42
CA GLU A 26 15.65 19.33 72.77
C GLU A 26 17.18 19.30 73.04
N VAL A 27 18.03 19.95 72.24
CA VAL A 27 19.51 19.92 72.44
C VAL A 27 20.15 21.30 72.62
N VAL A 28 19.42 22.31 73.12
CA VAL A 28 20.03 23.58 73.55
C VAL A 28 19.43 24.06 74.88
N GLU A 29 19.57 23.24 75.93
CA GLU A 29 19.53 23.72 77.31
C GLU A 29 20.92 23.57 77.95
N LYS A 30 21.59 24.71 78.11
CA LYS A 30 22.50 25.09 79.21
C LYS A 30 23.51 26.10 78.68
N ARG A 31 23.12 27.37 78.74
CA ARG A 31 24.10 28.44 78.89
C ARG A 31 23.55 29.50 79.85
N ASP A 32 23.88 29.25 81.11
CA ASP A 32 23.99 30.15 82.24
C ASP A 32 23.53 31.59 81.99
N SER A 33 22.34 31.90 82.50
CA SER A 33 21.93 33.24 82.90
C SER A 33 22.77 33.67 84.11
N GLY A 34 24.03 34.02 83.85
CA GLY A 34 24.92 34.69 84.78
C GLY A 34 24.65 36.18 84.77
N THR A 35 23.82 36.63 85.71
CA THR A 35 23.63 38.05 86.05
C THR A 35 24.93 38.62 86.59
N ALA A 36 25.82 39.09 85.71
CA ALA A 36 26.96 39.91 86.07
C ALA A 36 26.59 41.38 85.87
N ALA A 37 26.45 42.08 86.98
CA ALA A 37 26.24 43.52 87.05
C ALA A 37 27.33 44.26 86.25
N ASN A 38 26.94 44.97 85.20
CA ASN A 38 27.77 46.03 84.64
C ASN A 38 27.25 47.37 85.19
N PRO A 39 28.11 48.20 85.82
CA PRO A 39 27.71 49.52 86.29
C PRO A 39 27.33 50.38 85.09
N MET A 40 26.25 51.17 85.25
CA MET A 40 25.87 52.18 84.27
C MET A 40 27.01 53.17 84.09
N VAL A 41 27.70 53.07 82.95
CA VAL A 41 28.65 54.08 82.50
C VAL A 41 27.84 55.23 81.91
N GLN A 42 28.09 56.40 82.48
CA GLN A 42 27.61 57.72 82.06
C GLN A 42 27.63 57.93 80.55
N GLU A 43 26.56 58.56 80.05
CA GLU A 43 26.53 59.25 78.76
C GLU A 43 27.75 60.18 78.65
N GLY A 44 28.64 59.87 77.72
CA GLY A 44 29.86 60.64 77.53
C GLY A 44 30.68 60.16 76.35
N TYR A 45 30.46 60.79 75.19
CA TYR A 45 31.39 60.89 74.06
C TYR A 45 31.86 59.56 73.41
N VAL A 46 31.21 59.20 72.30
CA VAL A 46 31.70 58.18 71.37
C VAL A 46 32.65 58.86 70.37
N PRO A 47 33.95 58.50 70.31
CA PRO A 47 34.88 59.09 69.34
C PRO A 47 34.47 58.76 67.90
N PRO A 48 34.66 59.68 66.93
CA PRO A 48 34.33 59.42 65.54
C PRO A 48 35.10 58.21 65.02
N MET A 49 34.38 57.24 64.45
CA MET A 49 34.96 55.98 63.96
C MET A 49 35.99 56.23 62.84
N ASP A 50 37.11 55.52 62.88
CA ASP A 50 38.19 55.56 61.88
C ASP A 50 37.70 55.09 60.50
N GLU A 51 37.81 55.96 59.49
CA GLU A 51 37.37 55.73 58.10
C GLU A 51 38.11 54.56 57.42
N ARG A 52 39.25 54.11 57.97
CA ARG A 52 40.04 53.01 57.41
C ARG A 52 39.63 51.62 57.90
N ARG A 53 38.66 51.52 58.83
CA ARG A 53 38.11 50.22 59.23
C ARG A 53 37.28 49.61 58.09
N LYS A 54 37.46 48.31 57.82
CA LYS A 54 36.59 47.56 56.90
C LYS A 54 35.19 47.46 57.51
N VAL A 55 34.32 48.40 57.13
CA VAL A 55 32.90 48.39 57.49
C VAL A 55 32.16 47.72 56.34
N SER A 56 31.42 46.65 56.62
CA SER A 56 30.60 45.98 55.60
C SER A 56 29.31 46.79 55.43
N GLU A 57 29.01 47.20 54.20
CA GLU A 57 27.82 47.99 53.93
C GLU A 57 26.60 47.09 53.74
N GLN A 58 25.61 47.19 54.63
CA GLN A 58 24.37 46.41 54.58
C GLN A 58 23.20 47.26 54.07
N ASP A 59 22.29 46.64 53.34
CA ASP A 59 20.99 47.24 53.01
C ASP A 59 20.11 47.23 54.28
N CYS A 60 19.84 48.42 54.83
CA CYS A 60 19.11 48.58 56.09
C CYS A 60 17.59 48.53 55.94
N SER A 61 17.07 48.19 54.76
CA SER A 61 15.64 47.92 54.55
C SER A 61 15.20 46.51 54.99
N GLY A 62 16.16 45.61 55.28
CA GLY A 62 15.92 44.24 55.76
C GLY A 62 16.44 43.97 57.18
N PRO A 63 16.19 42.77 57.75
CA PRO A 63 16.70 42.38 59.06
C PRO A 63 18.24 42.37 59.11
N VAL A 64 18.80 42.98 60.14
CA VAL A 64 20.25 43.18 60.32
C VAL A 64 20.97 41.85 60.50
N ASP A 65 22.03 41.62 59.72
CA ASP A 65 22.86 40.42 59.84
C ASP A 65 23.99 40.68 60.83
N ILE A 66 23.76 40.28 62.08
CA ILE A 66 24.64 40.55 63.22
C ILE A 66 25.95 39.76 63.16
N ALA A 67 26.09 38.79 62.25
CA ALA A 67 27.29 37.96 62.14
C ALA A 67 28.51 38.69 61.53
N ALA A 68 28.29 39.80 60.80
CA ALA A 68 29.30 40.44 59.97
C ALA A 68 30.06 41.63 60.60
N GLY A 69 29.88 41.91 61.90
CA GLY A 69 30.67 42.94 62.61
C GLY A 69 30.20 44.38 62.36
N ASN A 70 31.12 45.34 62.20
CA ASN A 70 30.78 46.77 62.03
C ASN A 70 30.07 46.99 60.69
N LEU A 71 28.79 47.41 60.74
CA LEU A 71 27.95 47.64 59.58
C LEU A 71 27.61 49.11 59.39
N LYS A 72 27.61 49.56 58.14
CA LYS A 72 27.06 50.86 57.74
C LYS A 72 25.89 50.61 56.80
N CYS A 73 24.80 51.35 56.98
CA CYS A 73 23.71 51.32 56.02
C CYS A 73 24.20 51.87 54.69
N LYS A 74 23.97 51.12 53.60
CA LYS A 74 24.04 51.71 52.26
C LYS A 74 23.07 52.88 52.22
N GLY A 75 23.53 54.02 51.73
CA GLY A 75 22.66 55.17 51.51
C GLY A 75 21.55 54.81 50.52
N GLU A 76 20.42 55.50 50.60
CA GLU A 76 19.39 55.36 49.57
C GLU A 76 20.02 55.60 48.19
N PRO A 77 19.69 54.77 47.18
CA PRO A 77 20.23 54.94 45.85
C PRO A 77 19.90 56.33 45.34
N THR A 78 20.91 57.01 44.79
CA THR A 78 20.75 58.34 44.22
C THR A 78 19.71 58.31 43.10
N ALA A 79 19.10 59.45 42.79
CA ALA A 79 18.15 59.55 41.68
C ALA A 79 18.76 59.10 40.33
N ALA A 80 20.08 59.20 40.16
CA ALA A 80 20.78 58.71 38.98
C ALA A 80 20.89 57.17 38.95
N GLU A 81 21.19 56.54 40.09
CA GLU A 81 21.29 55.07 40.20
C GLU A 81 19.93 54.38 39.98
N ARG A 82 18.84 54.95 40.50
CA ARG A 82 17.48 54.43 40.24
C ARG A 82 17.13 54.46 38.75
N ARG A 83 17.44 55.55 38.05
CA ARG A 83 17.22 55.65 36.59
C ARG A 83 18.05 54.63 35.81
N ALA A 84 19.31 54.43 36.19
CA ALA A 84 20.17 53.42 35.57
C ALA A 84 19.65 51.99 35.79
N GLN A 85 19.11 51.70 36.98
CA GLN A 85 18.49 50.40 37.28
C GLN A 85 17.21 50.18 36.44
N GLU A 86 16.32 51.17 36.36
CA GLU A 86 15.12 51.11 35.53
C GLU A 86 15.45 50.91 34.04
N GLU A 87 16.46 51.60 33.51
CA GLU A 87 16.91 51.43 32.13
C GLU A 87 17.49 50.03 31.89
N ALA A 88 18.30 49.51 32.82
CA ALA A 88 18.84 48.16 32.74
C ALA A 88 17.74 47.08 32.78
N GLU A 89 16.71 47.26 33.60
CA GLU A 89 15.55 46.38 33.64
C GLU A 89 14.74 46.42 32.35
N ARG A 90 14.48 47.63 31.80
CA ARG A 90 13.83 47.78 30.48
C ARG A 90 14.63 47.08 29.38
N GLN A 91 15.96 47.23 29.38
CA GLN A 91 16.81 46.53 28.41
C GLN A 91 16.76 45.01 28.56
N ARG A 92 16.73 44.49 29.81
CA ARG A 92 16.56 43.06 30.08
C ARG A 92 15.21 42.54 29.60
N GLN A 93 14.12 43.27 29.83
CA GLN A 93 12.78 42.93 29.35
C GLN A 93 12.72 42.90 27.82
N LEU A 94 13.25 43.92 27.15
CA LEU A 94 13.32 43.96 25.69
C LEU A 94 14.17 42.83 25.12
N ALA A 95 15.29 42.49 25.76
CA ALA A 95 16.12 41.36 25.35
C ALA A 95 15.40 40.01 25.54
N ALA A 96 14.66 39.85 26.64
CA ALA A 96 13.85 38.67 26.90
C ALA A 96 12.70 38.53 25.88
N GLU A 97 12.00 39.62 25.58
CA GLU A 97 10.93 39.64 24.58
C GLU A 97 11.46 39.29 23.18
N ARG A 98 12.61 39.85 22.79
CA ARG A 98 13.25 39.50 21.51
C ARG A 98 13.60 38.01 21.43
N ARG A 99 14.10 37.42 22.52
CA ARG A 99 14.38 35.97 22.57
C ARG A 99 13.11 35.15 22.45
N ALA A 100 12.04 35.52 23.16
CA ALA A 100 10.76 34.83 23.09
C ALA A 100 10.16 34.88 21.67
N ARG A 101 10.21 36.04 21.01
CA ARG A 101 9.75 36.20 19.61
C ARG A 101 10.56 35.34 18.64
N MET A 102 11.88 35.25 18.82
CA MET A 102 12.74 34.40 17.98
C MET A 102 12.44 32.92 18.19
N GLU A 103 12.23 32.49 19.43
CA GLU A 103 11.87 31.11 19.75
C GLU A 103 10.50 30.73 19.18
N GLU A 104 9.51 31.62 19.29
CA GLU A 104 8.20 31.39 18.68
C GLU A 104 8.27 31.32 17.15
N ALA A 105 9.03 32.22 16.52
CA ALA A 105 9.27 32.19 15.08
C ALA A 105 9.98 30.90 14.65
N GLU A 106 10.93 30.39 15.43
CA GLU A 106 11.59 29.12 15.16
C GLU A 106 10.62 27.93 15.27
N ARG A 107 9.76 27.90 16.29
CA ARG A 107 8.73 26.87 16.44
C ARG A 107 7.76 26.88 15.26
N GLN A 108 7.32 28.06 14.84
CA GLN A 108 6.45 28.22 13.67
C GLN A 108 7.14 27.76 12.38
N ALA A 109 8.41 28.14 12.18
CA ALA A 109 9.19 27.71 11.02
C ALA A 109 9.41 26.20 10.99
N ARG A 110 9.67 25.56 12.15
CA ARG A 110 9.77 24.10 12.27
C ARG A 110 8.44 23.42 11.95
N ALA A 111 7.33 23.93 12.48
CA ALA A 111 6.00 23.40 12.20
C ALA A 111 5.63 23.51 10.71
N GLN A 112 5.99 24.62 10.04
CA GLN A 112 5.79 24.78 8.60
C GLN A 112 6.62 23.78 7.79
N ARG A 113 7.90 23.64 8.10
CA ARG A 113 8.78 22.67 7.42
C ARG A 113 8.28 21.24 7.57
N GLU A 114 7.85 20.86 8.77
CA GLU A 114 7.28 19.53 8.99
C GLU A 114 5.96 19.32 8.25
N ALA A 115 5.10 20.35 8.18
CA ALA A 115 3.85 20.29 7.43
C ALA A 115 4.10 20.15 5.92
N GLU A 116 5.06 20.90 5.38
CA GLU A 116 5.49 20.82 3.98
C GLU A 116 6.09 19.45 3.66
N GLU A 117 6.98 18.94 4.52
CA GLU A 117 7.58 17.60 4.33
C GLU A 117 6.51 16.50 4.35
N ARG A 118 5.54 16.57 5.26
CA ARG A 118 4.41 15.62 5.29
C ARG A 118 3.56 15.72 4.02
N ALA A 119 3.28 16.93 3.56
CA ALA A 119 2.53 17.15 2.33
C ALA A 119 3.27 16.61 1.10
N GLU A 120 4.59 16.81 1.03
CA GLU A 120 5.41 16.27 -0.06
C GLU A 120 5.45 14.74 -0.02
N ARG A 121 5.66 14.13 1.15
CA ARG A 121 5.63 12.68 1.33
C ARG A 121 4.28 12.09 0.91
N GLU A 122 3.18 12.69 1.33
CA GLU A 122 1.84 12.26 0.96
C GLU A 122 1.60 12.39 -0.55
N ARG A 123 2.07 13.47 -1.18
CA ARG A 123 1.98 13.65 -2.64
C ARG A 123 2.76 12.57 -3.39
N LEU A 124 3.99 12.29 -2.96
CA LEU A 124 4.82 11.23 -3.57
C LEU A 124 4.21 9.85 -3.37
N GLU A 125 3.61 9.58 -2.20
CA GLU A 125 2.92 8.31 -1.94
C GLU A 125 1.69 8.16 -2.83
N ARG A 126 0.87 9.21 -2.96
CA ARG A 126 -0.28 9.23 -3.88
C ARG A 126 0.14 9.05 -5.33
N GLU A 127 1.23 9.68 -5.74
CA GLU A 127 1.78 9.54 -7.09
C GLU A 127 2.24 8.10 -7.36
N ARG A 128 2.98 7.49 -6.43
CA ARG A 128 3.40 6.08 -6.54
C ARG A 128 2.20 5.15 -6.57
N ALA A 129 1.19 5.38 -5.73
CA ALA A 129 -0.04 4.59 -5.73
C ALA A 129 -0.79 4.73 -7.07
N ALA A 130 -0.86 5.94 -7.63
CA ALA A 130 -1.48 6.19 -8.93
C ALA A 130 -0.69 5.52 -10.08
N GLN A 131 0.64 5.57 -10.04
CA GLN A 131 1.49 4.89 -11.03
C GLN A 131 1.31 3.37 -11.00
N LEU A 132 1.30 2.77 -9.80
CA LEU A 132 1.06 1.33 -9.64
C LEU A 132 -0.34 0.93 -10.12
N ALA A 133 -1.36 1.72 -9.78
CA ALA A 133 -2.72 1.48 -10.25
C ALA A 133 -2.83 1.60 -11.78
N ALA A 134 -2.15 2.58 -12.39
CA ALA A 134 -2.11 2.74 -13.84
C ALA A 134 -1.37 1.58 -14.53
N GLU A 135 -0.26 1.11 -13.97
CA GLU A 135 0.48 -0.04 -14.50
C GLU A 135 -0.36 -1.32 -14.39
N GLU A 136 -1.02 -1.56 -13.26
CA GLU A 136 -1.90 -2.72 -13.09
C GLU A 136 -3.08 -2.68 -14.07
N ALA A 137 -3.69 -1.51 -14.27
CA ALA A 137 -4.75 -1.33 -15.25
C ALA A 137 -4.25 -1.58 -16.68
N ALA A 138 -3.05 -1.11 -17.03
CA ALA A 138 -2.44 -1.35 -18.33
C ALA A 138 -2.15 -2.85 -18.56
N ARG A 139 -1.59 -3.55 -17.56
CA ARG A 139 -1.35 -5.00 -17.62
C ARG A 139 -2.66 -5.78 -17.80
N LYS A 140 -3.72 -5.40 -17.08
CA LYS A 140 -5.04 -6.01 -17.22
C LYS A 140 -5.64 -5.77 -18.62
N ALA A 141 -5.47 -4.57 -19.17
CA ALA A 141 -5.93 -4.26 -20.52
C ALA A 141 -5.18 -5.09 -21.58
N GLN A 142 -3.86 -5.20 -21.45
CA GLN A 142 -3.04 -6.04 -22.34
C GLN A 142 -3.41 -7.51 -22.26
N ALA A 143 -3.59 -8.05 -21.06
CA ALA A 143 -4.01 -9.44 -20.88
C ALA A 143 -5.40 -9.71 -21.50
N ALA A 144 -6.34 -8.78 -21.32
CA ALA A 144 -7.67 -8.89 -21.94
C ALA A 144 -7.62 -8.80 -23.47
N GLU A 145 -6.74 -7.97 -24.04
CA GLU A 145 -6.54 -7.90 -25.49
C GLU A 145 -5.90 -9.19 -26.04
N GLU A 146 -4.89 -9.71 -25.36
CA GLU A 146 -4.25 -10.98 -25.75
C GLU A 146 -5.24 -12.15 -25.70
N GLU A 147 -6.08 -12.23 -24.66
CA GLU A 147 -7.13 -13.24 -24.56
C GLU A 147 -8.14 -13.13 -25.71
N ARG A 148 -8.53 -11.91 -26.09
CA ARG A 148 -9.42 -11.69 -27.24
C ARG A 148 -8.77 -12.12 -28.56
N LEU A 149 -7.51 -11.80 -28.76
CA LEU A 149 -6.77 -12.21 -29.95
C LEU A 149 -6.56 -13.73 -30.00
N ALA A 150 -6.31 -14.38 -28.86
CA ALA A 150 -6.22 -15.82 -28.76
C ALA A 150 -7.57 -16.49 -29.07
N ALA A 151 -8.66 -16.00 -28.51
CA ALA A 151 -10.01 -16.48 -28.79
C ALA A 151 -10.38 -16.32 -30.28
N GLU A 152 -10.02 -15.19 -30.90
CA GLU A 152 -10.24 -14.98 -32.33
C GLU A 152 -9.44 -15.97 -33.19
N ARG A 153 -8.18 -16.24 -32.85
CA ARG A 153 -7.35 -17.23 -33.55
C ARG A 153 -7.95 -18.64 -33.46
N MET A 154 -8.38 -19.05 -32.26
CA MET A 154 -9.02 -20.34 -32.06
C MET A 154 -10.33 -20.45 -32.85
N ALA A 155 -11.17 -19.41 -32.83
CA ALA A 155 -12.41 -19.38 -33.58
C ALA A 155 -12.18 -19.43 -35.10
N ARG A 156 -11.12 -18.78 -35.60
CA ARG A 156 -10.73 -18.83 -37.01
C ARG A 156 -10.23 -20.22 -37.40
N GLU A 157 -9.35 -20.82 -36.61
CA GLU A 157 -8.84 -22.16 -36.87
C GLU A 157 -9.97 -23.20 -36.88
N GLU A 158 -10.93 -23.08 -35.96
CA GLU A 158 -12.10 -23.95 -35.92
C GLU A 158 -12.95 -23.81 -37.19
N ARG A 159 -13.20 -22.57 -37.65
CA ARG A 159 -13.92 -22.32 -38.92
C ARG A 159 -13.18 -22.92 -40.12
N GLU A 160 -11.86 -22.75 -40.19
CA GLU A 160 -11.04 -23.33 -41.26
C GLU A 160 -11.07 -24.87 -41.23
N ARG A 161 -11.10 -25.49 -40.05
CA ARG A 161 -11.28 -26.95 -39.91
C ARG A 161 -12.66 -27.39 -40.37
N GLN A 162 -13.72 -26.68 -39.97
CA GLN A 162 -15.08 -26.99 -40.39
C GLN A 162 -15.24 -26.84 -41.91
N GLU A 163 -14.66 -25.81 -42.51
CA GLU A 163 -14.69 -25.60 -43.95
C GLU A 163 -13.95 -26.73 -44.69
N LYS A 164 -12.77 -27.13 -44.23
CA LYS A 164 -12.03 -28.27 -44.81
C LYS A 164 -12.85 -29.56 -44.75
N LEU A 165 -13.44 -29.86 -43.60
CA LEU A 165 -14.30 -31.03 -43.43
C LEU A 165 -15.54 -30.95 -44.34
N ALA A 166 -16.14 -29.78 -44.50
CA ALA A 166 -17.28 -29.59 -45.39
C ALA A 166 -16.89 -29.75 -46.88
N VAL A 167 -15.73 -29.27 -47.29
CA VAL A 167 -15.20 -29.45 -48.65
C VAL A 167 -14.88 -30.91 -48.91
N GLU A 168 -14.20 -31.59 -47.98
CA GLU A 168 -13.89 -33.01 -48.10
C GLU A 168 -15.16 -33.87 -48.15
N ALA A 169 -16.15 -33.59 -47.30
CA ALA A 169 -17.43 -34.28 -47.32
C ALA A 169 -18.17 -34.11 -48.67
N ARG A 170 -18.15 -32.91 -49.25
CA ARG A 170 -18.73 -32.67 -50.59
C ARG A 170 -17.96 -33.42 -51.68
N ALA A 171 -16.62 -33.44 -51.60
CA ALA A 171 -15.80 -34.19 -52.55
C ALA A 171 -16.07 -35.70 -52.46
N ALA A 172 -16.19 -36.25 -51.25
CA ALA A 172 -16.54 -37.65 -51.02
C ALA A 172 -17.93 -37.99 -51.57
N GLN A 173 -18.93 -37.13 -51.36
CA GLN A 173 -20.27 -37.31 -51.91
C GLN A 173 -20.27 -37.34 -53.44
N LEU A 174 -19.54 -36.42 -54.09
CA LEU A 174 -19.42 -36.42 -55.55
C LEU A 174 -18.71 -37.66 -56.06
N ALA A 175 -17.63 -38.09 -55.40
CA ALA A 175 -16.92 -39.32 -55.75
C ALA A 175 -17.82 -40.55 -55.61
N GLU A 176 -18.65 -40.62 -54.56
CA GLU A 176 -19.61 -41.70 -54.37
C GLU A 176 -20.69 -41.69 -55.46
N GLN A 177 -21.24 -40.54 -55.80
CA GLN A 177 -22.22 -40.42 -56.90
C GLN A 177 -21.61 -40.88 -58.23
N GLN A 178 -20.40 -40.44 -58.55
CA GLN A 178 -19.70 -40.87 -59.75
C GLN A 178 -19.43 -42.38 -59.76
N ALA A 179 -19.08 -42.97 -58.61
CA ALA A 179 -18.89 -44.41 -58.49
C ALA A 179 -20.19 -45.19 -58.70
N ARG A 180 -21.32 -44.69 -58.17
CA ARG A 180 -22.65 -45.28 -58.37
C ARG A 180 -23.06 -45.21 -59.84
N GLU A 181 -22.92 -44.06 -60.49
CA GLU A 181 -23.21 -43.90 -61.91
C GLU A 181 -22.32 -44.78 -62.79
N ALA A 182 -21.04 -44.93 -62.45
CA ALA A 182 -20.13 -45.81 -63.16
C ALA A 182 -20.52 -47.29 -62.99
N ALA A 183 -20.90 -47.69 -61.78
CA ALA A 183 -21.40 -49.04 -61.51
C ALA A 183 -22.71 -49.33 -62.24
N GLU A 184 -23.62 -48.36 -62.35
CA GLU A 184 -24.86 -48.48 -63.13
C GLU A 184 -24.58 -48.62 -64.63
N ARG A 185 -23.63 -47.83 -65.16
CA ARG A 185 -23.19 -47.95 -66.56
C ARG A 185 -22.59 -49.33 -66.86
N GLU A 186 -21.73 -49.83 -65.99
CA GLU A 186 -21.17 -51.19 -66.15
C GLU A 186 -22.26 -52.27 -66.04
N ARG A 187 -23.24 -52.10 -65.13
CA ARG A 187 -24.39 -53.01 -65.07
C ARG A 187 -25.20 -53.02 -66.36
N GLN A 188 -25.48 -51.85 -66.94
CA GLN A 188 -26.19 -51.74 -68.21
C GLN A 188 -25.38 -52.40 -69.33
N ARG A 189 -24.08 -52.12 -69.41
CA ARG A 189 -23.19 -52.74 -70.38
C ARG A 189 -23.18 -54.27 -70.27
N LEU A 190 -23.07 -54.81 -69.06
CA LEU A 190 -23.11 -56.25 -68.83
C LEU A 190 -24.47 -56.86 -69.21
N GLU A 191 -25.57 -56.14 -68.98
CA GLU A 191 -26.89 -56.57 -69.38
C GLU A 191 -27.06 -56.58 -70.91
N GLU A 192 -26.55 -55.57 -71.60
CA GLU A 192 -26.50 -55.52 -73.07
C GLU A 192 -25.61 -56.63 -73.64
N GLU A 193 -24.41 -56.83 -73.09
CA GLU A 193 -23.50 -57.92 -73.48
C GLU A 193 -24.15 -59.29 -73.26
N TRP A 194 -24.88 -59.45 -72.16
CA TRP A 194 -25.64 -60.67 -71.88
C TRP A 194 -26.78 -60.90 -72.89
N LEU A 195 -27.59 -59.87 -73.16
CA LEU A 195 -28.68 -59.94 -74.15
C LEU A 195 -28.15 -60.20 -75.56
N ALA A 196 -27.06 -59.54 -75.96
CA ALA A 196 -26.40 -59.74 -77.24
C ALA A 196 -25.84 -61.17 -77.37
N GLY A 197 -25.20 -61.69 -76.31
CA GLY A 197 -24.74 -63.08 -76.24
C GLY A 197 -25.89 -64.07 -76.37
N ARG A 198 -27.02 -63.81 -75.69
CA ARG A 198 -28.24 -64.62 -75.78
C ARG A 198 -28.81 -64.63 -77.21
N ALA A 199 -28.90 -63.46 -77.85
CA ALA A 199 -29.36 -63.33 -79.23
C ALA A 199 -28.44 -64.06 -80.24
N LEU A 200 -27.12 -64.07 -80.00
CA LEU A 200 -26.17 -64.84 -80.81
C LEU A 200 -26.43 -66.35 -80.70
N LEU A 201 -26.67 -66.84 -79.47
CA LEU A 201 -26.99 -68.23 -79.22
C LEU A 201 -28.33 -68.63 -79.85
N GLU A 202 -29.36 -67.79 -79.75
CA GLU A 202 -30.65 -67.98 -80.44
C GLU A 202 -30.46 -68.10 -81.95
N LYS A 203 -29.66 -67.20 -82.55
CA LYS A 203 -29.36 -67.23 -83.99
C LYS A 203 -28.59 -68.48 -84.38
N PHE A 204 -27.62 -68.93 -83.57
CA PHE A 204 -26.89 -70.17 -83.81
C PHE A 204 -27.82 -71.39 -83.77
N ALA A 205 -28.63 -71.52 -82.72
CA ALA A 205 -29.58 -72.62 -82.57
C ALA A 205 -30.60 -72.64 -83.72
N ALA A 206 -31.12 -71.48 -84.14
CA ALA A 206 -32.05 -71.37 -85.26
C ALA A 206 -31.41 -71.76 -86.61
N THR A 207 -30.15 -71.38 -86.84
CA THR A 207 -29.45 -71.59 -88.11
C THR A 207 -28.89 -73.02 -88.24
N TYR A 208 -28.27 -73.53 -87.18
CA TYR A 208 -27.50 -74.78 -87.21
C TYR A 208 -28.17 -75.93 -86.45
N GLY A 209 -29.16 -75.68 -85.60
CA GLY A 209 -29.80 -76.73 -84.78
C GLY A 209 -30.58 -77.78 -85.56
N LYS A 210 -30.87 -77.52 -86.84
CA LYS A 210 -31.49 -78.49 -87.77
C LYS A 210 -30.47 -79.41 -88.46
N ASN A 211 -29.18 -79.13 -88.30
CA ASN A 211 -28.10 -79.93 -88.89
C ASN A 211 -27.68 -81.02 -87.89
N GLU A 212 -27.72 -82.29 -88.31
CA GLU A 212 -27.39 -83.43 -87.42
C GLU A 212 -26.01 -83.32 -86.77
N LYS A 213 -25.04 -82.66 -87.44
CA LYS A 213 -23.69 -82.46 -86.88
C LYS A 213 -23.62 -81.50 -85.69
N PHE A 214 -24.61 -80.62 -85.51
CA PHE A 214 -24.62 -79.60 -84.47
C PHE A 214 -25.80 -79.76 -83.49
N LYS A 215 -26.60 -80.81 -83.64
CA LYS A 215 -27.82 -81.05 -82.85
C LYS A 215 -27.51 -81.24 -81.37
N ASP A 216 -26.47 -82.01 -81.05
CA ASP A 216 -26.01 -82.27 -79.67
C ASP A 216 -25.53 -81.00 -78.95
N VAL A 217 -25.12 -79.98 -79.70
CA VAL A 217 -24.72 -78.66 -79.17
C VAL A 217 -25.91 -77.70 -79.08
N ALA A 218 -26.85 -77.78 -80.02
CA ALA A 218 -28.02 -76.90 -80.07
C ALA A 218 -29.07 -77.23 -79.00
N GLU A 219 -29.25 -78.50 -78.63
CA GLU A 219 -30.23 -78.90 -77.60
C GLU A 219 -29.94 -78.31 -76.20
N PRO A 220 -28.70 -78.38 -75.67
CA PRO A 220 -28.35 -77.71 -74.41
C PRO A 220 -28.49 -76.19 -74.46
N ILE A 221 -28.21 -75.57 -75.62
CA ILE A 221 -28.37 -74.12 -75.83
C ILE A 221 -29.84 -73.74 -75.73
N ASN A 222 -30.76 -74.45 -76.38
CA ASN A 222 -32.20 -74.21 -76.26
C ASN A 222 -32.66 -74.36 -74.80
N GLY A 223 -32.20 -75.40 -74.09
CA GLY A 223 -32.50 -75.57 -72.67
C GLY A 223 -31.98 -74.43 -71.76
N PHE A 224 -30.90 -73.75 -72.15
CA PHE A 224 -30.41 -72.54 -71.49
C PHE A 224 -31.26 -71.31 -71.85
N LEU A 225 -31.69 -71.19 -73.11
CA LEU A 225 -32.53 -70.10 -73.62
C LEU A 225 -33.98 -70.19 -73.13
N ASP A 226 -34.49 -71.37 -72.81
CA ASP A 226 -35.84 -71.55 -72.25
C ASP A 226 -35.91 -71.19 -70.76
N LYS A 227 -34.75 -71.09 -70.09
CA LYS A 227 -34.69 -70.58 -68.71
C LYS A 227 -34.82 -69.06 -68.73
N THR A 228 -35.88 -68.55 -68.11
CA THR A 228 -35.99 -67.13 -67.75
C THR A 228 -34.96 -66.77 -66.69
N ARG A 229 -34.51 -65.52 -66.74
CA ARG A 229 -33.47 -64.94 -65.86
C ARG A 229 -33.72 -65.22 -64.38
#